data_AF-A0A843HXL0-F1
#
_entry.id   AF-A0A843HXL0-F1
#
_cell.length_a   1.000
_cell.length_b   1.000
_cell.length_c   1.000
_cell.angle_alpha   90.00
_cell.angle_beta   90.00
_cell.angle_gamma   90.00
#
_symmetry.space_group_name_H-M   'P 1'
#
loop_
_entity.id
_entity.type
_entity.pdbx_description
1 polymer ?
#
loop_
_entity_poly.entity_id
_entity_poly.type
_entity_poly.pdbx_seq_one_letter_code
_entity_poly.pdbx_strand_id
1 'polypeptide(L)'
;MPNVMLPKYTTETFNDVFEDVNDFIYTYNNIGLPKIISVTNATTLYYLLYARYGNNPIANYDKEQWKYKIFSVVWQYGPSWEKRLDIQSKLRNLSDDDLLKGSKAIYNHAYNPSQTPSTSTLDEIEYINDQNTTNYKKSKMEAYAQLWDLIDTDVTQEFLAKFRPCFKTFVAPERPLLFVTEEEDEDDE
;
A
#
# COMPACT_ATOMS: atom_id res chain seq x y z
N MET A 1 26.38 42.49 -8.70
CA MET A 1 26.58 41.70 -7.46
C MET A 1 27.23 40.37 -7.84
N PRO A 2 28.01 39.68 -6.99
CA PRO A 2 28.58 38.39 -7.38
C PRO A 2 27.45 37.38 -7.57
N ASN A 3 27.37 36.80 -8.79
CA ASN A 3 26.45 35.72 -9.13
C ASN A 3 26.63 34.55 -8.15
N VAL A 4 25.63 34.30 -7.31
CA VAL A 4 25.63 33.18 -6.37
C VAL A 4 25.20 31.94 -7.16
N MET A 5 26.18 31.19 -7.64
CA MET A 5 25.96 29.93 -8.34
C MET A 5 25.60 28.82 -7.35
N LEU A 6 24.36 28.32 -7.40
CA LEU A 6 23.90 27.25 -6.53
C LEU A 6 24.02 25.85 -7.19
N PRO A 7 24.42 24.82 -6.42
CA PRO A 7 24.41 23.43 -6.87
C PRO A 7 23.02 22.93 -7.29
N LYS A 8 22.85 22.46 -8.54
CA LYS A 8 21.61 21.76 -8.97
C LYS A 8 21.90 20.41 -9.63
N TYR A 9 21.00 19.45 -9.40
CA TYR A 9 21.03 18.15 -10.06
C TYR A 9 20.69 18.27 -11.56
N THR A 10 21.15 17.30 -12.35
CA THR A 10 20.85 17.23 -13.80
C THR A 10 19.38 16.95 -14.11
N THR A 11 18.63 16.42 -13.15
CA THR A 11 17.21 16.05 -13.28
C THR A 11 16.46 16.59 -12.07
N GLU A 12 15.17 16.89 -12.26
CA GLU A 12 14.27 17.34 -11.21
C GLU A 12 14.21 16.35 -10.03
N THR A 13 13.98 16.82 -8.82
CA THR A 13 13.72 15.97 -7.65
C THR A 13 12.24 15.58 -7.59
N PHE A 14 11.87 14.62 -6.72
CA PHE A 14 10.47 14.30 -6.47
C PHE A 14 9.67 15.55 -6.09
N ASN A 15 10.22 16.38 -5.21
CA ASN A 15 9.57 17.61 -4.74
C ASN A 15 9.43 18.66 -5.86
N ASP A 16 10.38 18.72 -6.81
CA ASP A 16 10.25 19.60 -7.98
C ASP A 16 9.17 19.12 -8.97
N VAL A 17 8.83 17.82 -8.95
CA VAL A 17 7.77 17.26 -9.80
C VAL A 17 6.40 17.32 -9.13
N PHE A 18 6.34 17.08 -7.83
CA PHE A 18 5.13 17.10 -7.01
C PHE A 18 5.40 17.94 -5.76
N GLU A 19 5.15 19.25 -5.86
CA GLU A 19 5.40 20.21 -4.78
C GLU A 19 4.50 19.92 -3.58
N ASP A 20 3.24 19.56 -3.84
CA ASP A 20 2.29 19.19 -2.83
C ASP A 20 1.55 17.88 -3.15
N VAL A 21 0.75 17.46 -2.17
CA VAL A 21 -0.11 16.28 -2.30
C VAL A 21 -1.21 16.48 -3.36
N ASN A 22 -1.67 17.72 -3.57
CA ASN A 22 -2.75 18.01 -4.51
C ASN A 22 -2.28 17.79 -5.95
N ASP A 23 -1.06 18.19 -6.30
CA ASP A 23 -0.44 17.95 -7.60
C ASP A 23 -0.33 16.45 -7.89
N PHE A 24 0.08 15.68 -6.88
CA PHE A 24 0.18 14.23 -6.99
C PHE A 24 -1.18 13.59 -7.23
N ILE A 25 -2.20 13.99 -6.47
CA ILE A 25 -3.56 13.46 -6.59
C ILE A 25 -4.22 13.92 -7.90
N TYR A 26 -4.00 15.16 -8.32
CA TYR A 26 -4.46 15.67 -9.60
C TYR A 26 -3.85 14.85 -10.74
N THR A 27 -2.54 14.60 -10.70
CA THR A 27 -1.85 13.79 -11.72
C THR A 27 -2.35 12.35 -11.71
N TYR A 28 -2.47 11.71 -10.53
CA TYR A 28 -3.02 10.37 -10.39
C TYR A 28 -4.41 10.24 -11.03
N ASN A 29 -5.24 11.27 -10.87
CA ASN A 29 -6.59 11.29 -11.41
C ASN A 29 -6.67 11.50 -12.93
N ASN A 30 -5.60 12.01 -13.56
CA ASN A 30 -5.61 12.47 -14.95
C ASN A 30 -4.58 11.78 -15.86
N ILE A 31 -3.71 10.91 -15.33
CA ILE A 31 -2.61 10.29 -16.10
C ILE A 31 -3.06 9.18 -17.10
N GLY A 32 -4.36 9.03 -17.35
CA GLY A 32 -4.91 8.05 -18.29
C GLY A 32 -4.82 6.57 -17.84
N LEU A 33 -4.20 6.29 -16.69
CA LEU A 33 -4.19 4.95 -16.07
C LEU A 33 -5.44 4.75 -15.19
N PRO A 34 -5.93 3.50 -15.04
CA PRO A 34 -7.06 3.20 -14.16
C PRO A 34 -6.78 3.55 -12.69
N LYS A 35 -7.78 4.16 -12.03
CA LYS A 35 -7.75 4.53 -10.62
C LYS A 35 -8.11 3.33 -9.76
N ILE A 36 -7.09 2.60 -9.34
CA ILE A 36 -7.21 1.30 -8.70
C ILE A 36 -7.09 1.34 -7.16
N ILE A 37 -6.44 2.37 -6.61
CA ILE A 37 -6.37 2.61 -5.17
C ILE A 37 -7.25 3.81 -4.78
N SER A 38 -7.77 3.79 -3.56
CA SER A 38 -8.52 4.91 -2.99
C SER A 38 -7.68 6.18 -2.89
N VAL A 39 -8.35 7.35 -2.95
CA VAL A 39 -7.69 8.66 -2.82
C VAL A 39 -6.94 8.78 -1.49
N THR A 40 -7.51 8.26 -0.40
CA THR A 40 -6.87 8.23 0.92
C THR A 40 -5.53 7.50 0.88
N ASN A 41 -5.48 6.33 0.25
CA ASN A 41 -4.24 5.56 0.14
C ASN A 41 -3.26 6.16 -0.87
N ALA A 42 -3.75 6.83 -1.91
CA ALA A 42 -2.90 7.62 -2.81
C ALA A 42 -2.25 8.81 -2.08
N THR A 43 -2.98 9.48 -1.19
CA THR A 43 -2.47 10.54 -0.31
C THR A 43 -1.42 9.99 0.66
N THR A 44 -1.69 8.84 1.29
CA THR A 44 -0.69 8.17 2.14
C THR A 44 0.55 7.80 1.34
N LEU A 45 0.39 7.28 0.12
CA LEU A 45 1.50 6.94 -0.76
C LEU A 45 2.37 8.16 -1.09
N TYR A 46 1.76 9.32 -1.38
CA TYR A 46 2.52 10.56 -1.59
C TYR A 46 3.45 10.86 -0.41
N TYR A 47 2.92 10.86 0.82
CA TYR A 47 3.75 11.15 2.00
C TYR A 47 4.83 10.11 2.24
N LEU A 48 4.56 8.82 1.95
CA LEU A 48 5.56 7.76 2.05
C LEU A 48 6.68 7.90 1.01
N LEU A 49 6.33 8.28 -0.22
CA LEU A 49 7.31 8.56 -1.28
C LEU A 49 8.11 9.82 -0.97
N TYR A 50 7.45 10.89 -0.52
CA TYR A 50 8.10 12.13 -0.11
C TYR A 50 9.08 11.90 1.04
N ALA A 51 8.69 11.16 2.07
CA ALA A 51 9.55 10.84 3.22
C ALA A 51 10.82 10.06 2.82
N ARG A 52 10.76 9.26 1.74
CA ARG A 52 11.88 8.42 1.30
C ARG A 52 12.70 9.03 0.16
N TYR A 53 12.05 9.77 -0.73
CA TYR A 53 12.61 10.20 -2.02
C TYR A 53 12.40 11.69 -2.32
N GLY A 54 11.87 12.50 -1.40
CA GLY A 54 11.51 13.90 -1.64
C GLY A 54 12.61 14.72 -2.32
N ASN A 55 13.85 14.57 -1.84
CA ASN A 55 15.03 15.27 -2.39
C ASN A 55 15.83 14.43 -3.39
N ASN A 56 15.33 13.27 -3.80
CA ASN A 56 16.02 12.39 -4.73
C ASN A 56 15.70 12.81 -6.18
N PRO A 57 16.72 13.03 -7.02
CA PRO A 57 16.56 13.21 -8.45
C PRO A 57 15.82 12.06 -9.13
N ILE A 58 14.92 12.39 -10.05
CA ILE A 58 14.23 11.42 -10.89
C ILE A 58 15.21 10.72 -11.83
N ALA A 59 14.94 9.45 -12.15
CA ALA A 59 15.80 8.62 -12.99
C ALA A 59 15.74 9.00 -14.48
N ASN A 60 14.65 9.62 -14.95
CA ASN A 60 14.42 9.94 -16.35
C ASN A 60 14.61 11.45 -16.61
N TYR A 61 15.10 11.81 -17.80
CA TYR A 61 15.13 13.22 -18.23
C TYR A 61 13.74 13.75 -18.59
N ASP A 62 12.88 12.88 -19.13
CA ASP A 62 11.49 13.21 -19.42
C ASP A 62 10.62 13.01 -18.17
N LYS A 63 10.06 14.12 -17.68
CA LYS A 63 9.16 14.20 -16.52
C LYS A 63 7.88 13.39 -16.72
N GLU A 64 7.30 13.41 -17.92
CA GLU A 64 6.05 12.70 -18.18
C GLU A 64 6.28 11.20 -18.22
N GLN A 65 7.36 10.75 -18.88
CA GLN A 65 7.76 9.35 -18.84
C GLN A 65 7.99 8.87 -17.40
N TRP A 66 8.59 9.70 -16.55
CA TRP A 66 8.79 9.38 -15.14
C TRP A 66 7.47 9.25 -14.37
N LYS A 67 6.52 10.19 -14.57
CA LYS A 67 5.18 10.11 -13.99
C LYS A 67 4.49 8.81 -14.38
N TYR A 68 4.49 8.45 -15.67
CA TYR A 68 3.94 7.17 -16.14
C TYR A 68 4.58 5.97 -15.45
N LYS A 69 5.89 5.98 -15.20
CA LYS A 69 6.57 4.91 -14.45
C LYS A 69 6.04 4.82 -13.01
N ILE A 70 5.99 5.92 -12.28
CA ILE A 70 5.45 5.96 -10.90
C ILE A 70 4.05 5.37 -10.87
N PHE A 71 3.15 5.88 -11.72
CA PHE A 71 1.76 5.44 -11.71
C PHE A 71 1.54 4.06 -12.33
N SER A 72 2.45 3.55 -13.17
CA SER A 72 2.45 2.15 -13.59
C SER A 72 2.79 1.20 -12.44
N VAL A 73 3.70 1.58 -11.54
CA VAL A 73 4.01 0.82 -10.32
C VAL A 73 2.81 0.81 -9.38
N VAL A 74 2.14 1.96 -9.25
CA VAL A 74 0.86 2.04 -8.52
C VAL A 74 -0.14 1.08 -9.16
N TRP A 75 -0.38 1.17 -10.47
CA TRP A 75 -1.35 0.31 -11.15
C TRP A 75 -1.07 -1.19 -11.01
N GLN A 76 0.20 -1.62 -11.07
CA GLN A 76 0.57 -3.04 -10.98
C GLN A 76 0.48 -3.60 -9.55
N TYR A 77 0.92 -2.84 -8.55
CA TYR A 77 1.14 -3.35 -7.19
C TYR A 77 0.26 -2.70 -6.12
N GLY A 78 -0.31 -1.53 -6.41
CA GLY A 78 -1.20 -0.77 -5.54
C GLY A 78 -2.43 -1.53 -5.03
N PRO A 79 -3.16 -2.35 -5.83
CA PRO A 79 -4.36 -3.04 -5.35
C PRO A 79 -4.02 -4.07 -4.28
N SER A 80 -2.89 -4.77 -4.46
CA SER A 80 -2.40 -5.76 -3.50
C SER A 80 -1.98 -5.10 -2.19
N TRP A 81 -1.32 -3.94 -2.27
CA TRP A 81 -0.94 -3.15 -1.11
C TRP A 81 -2.16 -2.62 -0.35
N GLU A 82 -3.12 -1.99 -1.04
CA GLU A 82 -4.37 -1.51 -0.42
C GLU A 82 -5.14 -2.65 0.25
N LYS A 83 -5.20 -3.82 -0.40
CA LYS A 83 -5.88 -4.97 0.19
C LYS A 83 -5.19 -5.48 1.45
N ARG A 84 -3.85 -5.46 1.49
CA ARG A 84 -3.08 -5.83 2.69
C ARG A 84 -3.31 -4.83 3.83
N LEU A 85 -3.40 -3.53 3.54
CA LEU A 85 -3.74 -2.52 4.54
C LEU A 85 -5.17 -2.70 5.09
N ASP A 86 -6.14 -3.01 4.23
CA ASP A 86 -7.52 -3.35 4.62
C ASP A 86 -7.55 -4.56 5.56
N ILE A 87 -6.80 -5.62 5.25
CA ILE A 87 -6.67 -6.81 6.10
C ILE A 87 -6.04 -6.46 7.44
N GLN A 88 -4.94 -5.72 7.48
CA GLN A 88 -4.31 -5.27 8.72
C GLN A 88 -5.23 -4.40 9.57
N SER A 89 -6.03 -3.53 8.96
CA SER A 89 -7.05 -2.75 9.66
C SER A 89 -8.12 -3.66 10.28
N LYS A 90 -8.66 -4.60 9.50
CA LYS A 90 -9.65 -5.57 9.97
C LYS A 90 -9.14 -6.39 11.14
N LEU A 91 -7.89 -6.87 11.07
CA LEU A 91 -7.28 -7.66 12.13
C LEU A 91 -7.07 -6.87 13.42
N ARG A 92 -6.65 -5.61 13.33
CA ARG A 92 -6.55 -4.71 14.50
C ARG A 92 -7.90 -4.44 15.16
N ASN A 93 -8.97 -4.50 14.38
CA ASN A 93 -10.34 -4.27 14.84
C ASN A 93 -11.07 -5.56 15.21
N LEU A 94 -10.45 -6.74 15.11
CA LEU A 94 -11.06 -7.99 15.56
C LEU A 94 -11.21 -7.97 17.08
N SER A 95 -12.37 -8.43 17.55
CA SER A 95 -12.58 -8.64 18.98
C SER A 95 -11.80 -9.86 19.46
N ASP A 96 -11.47 -9.87 20.76
CA ASP A 96 -10.85 -11.04 21.40
C ASP A 96 -11.68 -12.32 21.18
N ASP A 97 -13.02 -12.20 21.16
CA ASP A 97 -13.91 -13.34 20.91
C ASP A 97 -13.82 -13.84 19.47
N ASP A 98 -13.63 -12.96 18.49
CA ASP A 98 -13.45 -13.36 17.09
C ASP A 98 -12.07 -13.97 16.82
N LEU A 99 -11.05 -13.55 17.56
CA LEU A 99 -9.71 -14.16 17.51
C LEU A 99 -9.68 -15.57 18.11
N LEU A 100 -10.54 -15.84 19.08
CA LEU A 100 -10.61 -17.12 19.79
C LEU A 100 -11.52 -18.14 19.11
N LYS A 101 -12.41 -17.70 18.20
CA LYS A 101 -13.22 -18.60 17.37
C LYS A 101 -12.30 -19.42 16.47
N GLY A 102 -12.06 -20.68 16.85
CA GLY A 102 -11.44 -21.68 15.99
C GLY A 102 -12.46 -22.28 15.02
N SER A 103 -12.03 -23.27 14.24
CA SER A 103 -12.90 -24.00 13.32
C SER A 103 -14.01 -24.72 14.07
N LYS A 104 -15.26 -24.57 13.63
CA LYS A 104 -16.39 -25.37 14.10
C LYS A 104 -16.46 -26.65 13.27
N ALA A 105 -16.55 -27.81 13.91
CA ALA A 105 -16.83 -29.08 13.23
C ALA A 105 -18.15 -29.64 13.78
N ILE A 106 -19.09 -29.93 12.89
CA ILE A 106 -20.38 -30.49 13.25
C ILE A 106 -20.46 -31.91 12.71
N TYR A 107 -20.70 -32.88 13.59
CA TYR A 107 -20.96 -34.26 13.23
C TYR A 107 -22.44 -34.56 13.49
N ASN A 108 -23.19 -34.74 12.40
CA ASN A 108 -24.59 -35.13 12.44
C ASN A 108 -24.72 -36.65 12.40
N HIS A 109 -25.41 -37.26 13.36
CA HIS A 109 -25.73 -38.69 13.33
C HIS A 109 -27.25 -38.88 13.41
N ALA A 110 -27.86 -39.48 12.38
CA ALA A 110 -29.29 -39.75 12.34
C ALA A 110 -29.57 -41.23 12.70
N TYR A 111 -30.21 -41.47 13.84
CA TYR A 111 -30.54 -42.82 14.34
C TYR A 111 -31.77 -43.47 13.68
N ASN A 112 -32.48 -42.78 12.78
CA ASN A 112 -33.68 -43.32 12.11
C ASN A 112 -33.72 -42.90 10.62
N PRO A 113 -33.37 -43.79 9.67
CA PRO A 113 -33.11 -43.42 8.28
C PRO A 113 -34.39 -43.48 7.44
N SER A 114 -35.12 -42.37 7.39
CA SER A 114 -36.08 -42.13 6.29
C SER A 114 -35.73 -40.91 5.44
N GLN A 115 -34.81 -40.06 5.91
CA GLN A 115 -34.28 -38.93 5.14
C GLN A 115 -32.80 -38.72 5.48
N THR A 116 -31.93 -38.67 4.46
CA THR A 116 -30.51 -38.32 4.59
C THR A 116 -30.38 -36.88 5.06
N PRO A 117 -29.58 -36.56 6.09
CA PRO A 117 -29.33 -35.18 6.47
C PRO A 117 -28.62 -34.45 5.33
N SER A 118 -29.26 -33.48 4.69
CA SER A 118 -28.66 -32.64 3.66
C SER A 118 -28.37 -31.25 4.22
N THR A 119 -27.19 -31.05 4.81
CA THR A 119 -26.68 -29.69 5.02
C THR A 119 -25.19 -29.65 4.72
N SER A 120 -24.79 -28.65 3.93
CA SER A 120 -23.40 -28.28 3.65
C SER A 120 -22.95 -27.08 4.51
N THR A 121 -23.73 -26.75 5.54
CA THR A 121 -23.55 -25.56 6.37
C THR A 121 -23.04 -25.92 7.77
N LEU A 122 -22.33 -24.98 8.40
CA LEU A 122 -21.79 -25.07 9.77
C LEU A 122 -22.80 -24.62 10.83
N ASP A 123 -24.07 -24.50 10.44
CA ASP A 123 -25.16 -24.08 11.32
C ASP A 123 -25.74 -25.30 12.03
N GLU A 124 -26.07 -25.13 13.31
CA GLU A 124 -26.75 -26.16 14.09
C GLU A 124 -28.17 -26.37 13.54
N ILE A 125 -28.58 -27.64 13.41
CA ILE A 125 -29.89 -27.96 12.86
C ILE A 125 -30.86 -28.07 14.06
N GLU A 126 -31.85 -27.19 14.14
CA GLU A 126 -32.77 -27.11 15.29
C GLU A 126 -33.64 -28.37 15.52
N TYR A 127 -33.75 -29.27 14.54
CA TYR A 127 -34.73 -30.38 14.53
C TYR A 127 -34.12 -31.80 14.46
N ILE A 128 -32.93 -32.05 15.03
CA ILE A 128 -32.33 -33.40 15.11
C ILE A 128 -32.31 -33.93 16.55
N ASN A 129 -32.49 -35.25 16.69
CA ASN A 129 -32.52 -35.96 17.97
C ASN A 129 -31.16 -36.00 18.69
N ASP A 130 -30.05 -35.92 17.96
CA ASP A 130 -28.70 -35.85 18.53
C ASP A 130 -27.74 -35.19 17.51
N GLN A 131 -26.99 -34.18 17.95
CA GLN A 131 -25.99 -33.46 17.14
C GLN A 131 -24.73 -33.30 17.97
N ASN A 132 -23.62 -33.92 17.54
CA ASN A 132 -22.35 -33.75 18.20
C ASN A 132 -21.59 -32.58 17.58
N THR A 133 -21.62 -31.42 18.25
CA THR A 133 -20.85 -30.23 17.87
C THR A 133 -19.52 -30.21 18.60
N THR A 134 -18.43 -30.24 17.85
CA THR A 134 -17.08 -30.02 18.41
C THR A 134 -16.63 -28.61 18.06
N ASN A 135 -16.67 -27.73 19.06
CA ASN A 135 -16.20 -26.35 18.94
C ASN A 135 -14.72 -26.29 19.33
N TYR A 136 -13.83 -26.15 18.35
CA TYR A 136 -12.42 -25.91 18.63
C TYR A 136 -12.22 -24.44 19.01
N LYS A 137 -11.74 -24.19 20.24
CA LYS A 137 -11.33 -22.86 20.68
C LYS A 137 -9.82 -22.77 20.60
N LYS A 138 -9.29 -21.83 19.81
CA LYS A 138 -7.83 -21.58 19.80
C LYS A 138 -7.40 -21.06 21.17
N SER A 139 -6.20 -21.42 21.60
CA SER A 139 -5.65 -20.82 22.82
C SER A 139 -5.41 -19.32 22.61
N LYS A 140 -5.62 -18.51 23.65
CA LYS A 140 -5.39 -17.05 23.59
C LYS A 140 -3.98 -16.75 23.05
N MET A 141 -2.98 -17.40 23.62
CA MET A 141 -1.58 -17.18 23.25
C MET A 141 -1.30 -17.48 21.77
N GLU A 142 -1.86 -18.56 21.23
CA GLU A 142 -1.66 -18.94 19.83
C GLU A 142 -2.40 -18.01 18.86
N ALA A 143 -3.62 -17.58 19.21
CA ALA A 143 -4.38 -16.63 18.41
C ALA A 143 -3.66 -15.27 18.31
N TYR A 144 -3.13 -14.76 19.44
CA TYR A 144 -2.35 -13.52 19.45
C TYR A 144 -1.01 -13.68 18.74
N ALA A 145 -0.34 -14.83 18.83
CA ALA A 145 0.93 -15.06 18.13
C ALA A 145 0.77 -15.07 16.60
N GLN A 146 -0.30 -15.71 16.08
CA GLN A 146 -0.61 -15.71 14.64
C GLN A 146 -0.99 -14.30 14.14
N LEU A 147 -1.76 -13.55 14.94
CA LEU A 147 -2.10 -12.18 14.63
C LEU A 147 -0.87 -11.26 14.65
N TRP A 148 0.01 -11.45 15.63
CA TRP A 148 1.26 -10.70 15.75
C TRP A 148 2.13 -10.87 14.51
N ASP A 149 2.40 -12.10 14.09
CA ASP A 149 3.22 -12.40 12.90
C ASP A 149 2.65 -11.75 11.61
N LEU A 150 1.33 -11.76 11.48
CA LEU A 150 0.66 -11.16 10.33
C LEU A 150 0.62 -9.63 10.36
N ILE A 151 0.63 -9.02 11.55
CA ILE A 151 0.70 -7.56 11.74
C ILE A 151 2.14 -7.06 11.58
N ASP A 152 3.13 -7.80 12.08
CA ASP A 152 4.56 -7.44 12.05
C ASP A 152 5.14 -7.44 10.63
N THR A 153 4.50 -8.18 9.71
CA THR A 153 4.91 -8.20 8.30
C THR A 153 4.83 -6.80 7.67
N ASP A 154 5.99 -6.20 7.33
CA ASP A 154 6.07 -4.88 6.70
C ASP A 154 5.69 -4.93 5.21
N VAL A 155 4.39 -4.88 4.95
CA VAL A 155 3.80 -4.84 3.61
C VAL A 155 4.08 -3.54 2.86
N THR A 156 4.45 -2.47 3.57
CA THR A 156 4.63 -1.14 2.98
C THR A 156 6.04 -0.97 2.43
N GLN A 157 7.05 -1.48 3.13
CA GLN A 157 8.44 -1.46 2.64
C GLN A 157 8.60 -2.24 1.33
N GLU A 158 7.98 -3.41 1.21
CA GLU A 158 7.99 -4.22 -0.02
C GLU A 158 7.43 -3.44 -1.22
N PHE A 159 6.34 -2.71 -1.01
CA PHE A 159 5.71 -1.89 -2.04
C PHE A 159 6.57 -0.67 -2.39
N LEU A 160 7.08 0.07 -1.39
CA LEU A 160 7.96 1.23 -1.61
C LEU A 160 9.28 0.87 -2.29
N ALA A 161 9.76 -0.37 -2.13
CA ALA A 161 10.95 -0.85 -2.81
C ALA A 161 10.76 -0.94 -4.34
N LYS A 162 9.52 -1.12 -4.83
CA LYS A 162 9.21 -1.15 -6.27
C LYS A 162 9.41 0.20 -6.96
N PHE A 163 9.37 1.31 -6.20
CA PHE A 163 9.61 2.65 -6.72
C PHE A 163 11.10 3.01 -6.82
N ARG A 164 12.00 2.21 -6.23
CA ARG A 164 13.45 2.47 -6.27
C ARG A 164 13.99 2.73 -7.69
N PRO A 165 13.60 1.99 -8.75
CA PRO A 165 14.09 2.23 -10.10
C PRO A 165 13.63 3.57 -10.72
N CYS A 166 12.63 4.23 -10.13
CA CYS A 166 12.16 5.53 -10.58
C CYS A 166 13.08 6.68 -10.11
N PHE A 167 13.97 6.43 -9.15
CA PHE A 167 14.85 7.44 -8.58
C PHE A 167 16.31 7.11 -8.84
N LYS A 168 17.15 8.15 -8.95
CA LYS A 168 18.60 7.95 -8.96
C LYS A 168 19.06 7.54 -7.57
N THR A 169 19.89 6.50 -7.49
CA THR A 169 20.55 6.07 -6.27
C THR A 169 22.01 6.47 -6.33
N PHE A 170 22.42 7.37 -5.45
CA PHE A 170 23.81 7.84 -5.35
C PHE A 170 24.52 7.10 -4.23
N VAL A 171 25.71 6.57 -4.51
CA VAL A 171 26.65 6.07 -3.49
C VAL A 171 27.66 7.17 -3.12
N ALA A 172 27.85 8.15 -4.01
CA ALA A 172 28.61 9.38 -3.83
C ALA A 172 28.10 10.44 -4.83
N PRO A 173 28.30 11.76 -4.60
CA PRO A 173 27.90 12.79 -5.55
C PRO A 173 28.79 12.73 -6.81
N GLU A 174 28.18 12.46 -7.97
CA GLU A 174 28.84 12.67 -9.25
C GLU A 174 28.79 14.17 -9.61
N ARG A 175 29.96 14.75 -9.80
CA ARG A 175 30.28 16.12 -10.31
C ARG A 175 29.51 16.47 -11.61
N PRO A 176 29.67 17.70 -12.17
CA PRO A 176 29.67 19.04 -11.60
C PRO A 176 28.29 19.72 -11.81
N LEU A 177 28.09 20.82 -11.11
CA LEU A 177 26.83 21.57 -11.04
C LEU A 177 26.57 22.31 -12.36
N LEU A 178 25.35 22.19 -12.90
CA LEU A 178 24.92 22.99 -14.06
C LEU A 178 24.50 24.38 -13.57
N PHE A 179 25.05 25.41 -14.20
CA PHE A 179 24.79 26.82 -13.87
C PHE A 179 23.68 27.36 -14.77
N VAL A 180 22.62 27.93 -14.18
CA VAL A 180 21.56 28.64 -14.90
C VAL A 180 21.80 30.14 -14.70
N THR A 181 21.77 30.91 -15.78
CA THR A 181 21.73 32.38 -15.73
C THR A 181 20.28 32.82 -15.59
N GLU A 182 19.96 33.60 -14.55
CA GLU A 182 18.71 34.35 -14.52
C GLU A 182 18.77 35.40 -15.65
N GLU A 183 17.81 35.39 -16.57
CA GLU A 183 17.61 36.51 -17.48
C GLU A 183 17.06 37.65 -16.62
N GLU A 184 17.82 38.76 -16.53
CA GLU A 184 17.33 39.99 -15.90
C GLU A 184 16.11 40.45 -16.72
N ASP A 185 14.93 40.47 -16.09
CA ASP A 185 13.77 41.15 -16.65
C ASP A 185 14.20 42.60 -16.94
N GLU A 186 14.27 42.95 -18.23
CA GLU A 186 14.35 44.33 -18.68
C GLU A 186 13.04 45.02 -18.27
N ASP A 187 13.01 45.57 -17.06
CA ASP A 187 12.08 46.63 -16.68
C ASP A 187 12.44 47.86 -17.55
N ASP A 188 11.90 47.88 -18.77
CA ASP A 188 11.88 49.04 -19.66
C ASP A 188 11.05 50.18 -19.01
N GLU A 189 11.66 51.37 -18.99
CA GLU A 189 11.16 52.66 -18.48
C GLU A 189 9.76 53.10 -18.98
#